data_AF-A0A4Y2WHK8-F1
#
_entry.id   AF-A0A4Y2WHK8-F1
#
_cell.length_a   1.000
_cell.length_b   1.000
_cell.length_c   1.000
_cell.angle_alpha   90.00
_cell.angle_beta   90.00
_cell.angle_gamma   90.00
#
_symmetry.space_group_name_H-M   'P 1'
#
loop_
_entity.id
_entity.type
_entity.pdbx_description
1 polymer ?
#
loop_
_entity_poly.entity_id
_entity_poly.type
_entity_poly.pdbx_seq_one_letter_code
_entity_poly.pdbx_strand_id
1 'polypeptide(L)'
;MLVVYIDFKGAYDYVWRENLYQKLLRFCITSNLFNWIRSFTSQRTCRDKFGDSFSKSFNLQTGLPQGAVYSCTLFNIDINDLLSTLKSISGVKCLLFDDDVVIWNQTPKLCSKDLIESRLNKALRVLSDWSDENTMTVNLQKSASQSFSLTHETFRPELQYQNTSIANTDSFTYLGTPRQGKRIVLQWVPAYCSLWDKEQANFLAKKCANLLQHPNAATSYWKIKLFLNNLCISNSLRDLQICAALKSWRRFSPSSIPDKPRRDAVAALRLTTGHDCLAAHLHLLGISTEPFCPLCDSGEVMERNHLLRCGALQGLTEMSTYWEARALLGQ
;
A
#
# COMPACT_ATOMS: atom_id res chain seq x y z
N MET A 1 -27.81 -28.99 -2.01
CA MET A 1 -26.68 -28.14 -1.60
C MET A 1 -27.12 -27.33 -0.41
N LEU A 2 -26.26 -27.16 0.59
CA LEU A 2 -26.54 -26.35 1.76
C LEU A 2 -25.40 -25.34 1.93
N VAL A 3 -25.77 -24.08 2.13
CA VAL A 3 -24.85 -22.95 2.26
C VAL A 3 -25.07 -22.31 3.62
N VAL A 4 -23.99 -21.85 4.24
CA VAL A 4 -23.96 -21.09 5.48
C VAL A 4 -23.21 -19.80 5.21
N TYR A 5 -23.87 -18.68 5.49
CA TYR A 5 -23.34 -17.33 5.43
C TYR A 5 -22.94 -16.91 6.84
N ILE A 6 -21.70 -16.46 7.00
CA ILE A 6 -21.10 -16.05 8.26
C ILE A 6 -20.63 -14.60 8.09
N ASP A 7 -21.05 -13.75 9.02
CA ASP A 7 -20.66 -12.34 9.14
C ASP A 7 -19.87 -12.18 10.45
N PHE A 8 -18.73 -11.47 10.42
CA PHE A 8 -17.99 -11.15 11.63
C PHE A 8 -18.39 -9.78 12.17
N LYS A 9 -18.55 -9.68 13.49
CA LYS A 9 -18.82 -8.40 14.16
C LYS A 9 -17.54 -7.57 14.19
N GLY A 10 -17.55 -6.39 13.57
CA GLY A 10 -16.47 -5.40 13.68
C GLY A 10 -15.10 -5.96 13.32
N ALA A 11 -15.01 -6.70 12.21
CA ALA A 11 -13.85 -7.52 11.86
C ALA A 11 -12.50 -6.82 12.00
N TYR A 12 -12.40 -5.57 11.54
CA TYR A 12 -11.18 -4.76 11.64
C TYR A 12 -10.84 -4.34 13.07
N ASP A 13 -11.82 -4.15 13.94
CA ASP A 13 -11.64 -3.62 15.31
C ASP A 13 -11.15 -4.70 16.28
N TYR A 14 -11.45 -5.97 15.98
CA TYR A 14 -11.11 -7.12 16.83
C TYR A 14 -9.84 -7.86 16.41
N VAL A 15 -9.15 -7.43 15.34
CA VAL A 15 -7.88 -8.08 14.93
C VAL A 15 -6.89 -8.10 16.09
N TRP A 16 -6.48 -9.29 16.50
CA TRP A 16 -5.47 -9.46 17.54
C TRP A 16 -4.07 -9.23 16.97
N ARG A 17 -3.54 -8.03 17.23
CA ARG A 17 -2.28 -7.54 16.65
C ARG A 17 -1.09 -8.47 16.89
N GLU A 18 -0.99 -9.10 18.06
CA GLU A 18 0.15 -10.00 18.35
C GLU A 18 0.10 -11.25 17.48
N ASN A 19 -1.08 -11.84 17.28
CA ASN A 19 -1.24 -12.98 16.38
C ASN A 19 -0.98 -12.59 14.92
N LEU A 20 -1.46 -11.41 14.49
CA LEU A 20 -1.10 -10.86 13.18
C LEU A 20 0.42 -10.74 13.01
N TYR A 21 1.15 -10.28 14.02
CA TYR A 21 2.62 -10.21 13.95
C TYR A 21 3.26 -11.59 13.80
N GLN A 22 2.77 -12.60 14.53
CA GLN A 22 3.24 -13.98 14.36
C GLN A 22 2.96 -14.50 12.94
N LYS A 23 1.79 -14.19 12.37
CA LYS A 23 1.46 -14.53 10.98
C LYS A 23 2.39 -13.83 9.99
N LEU A 24 2.66 -12.54 10.15
CA LEU A 24 3.60 -11.80 9.29
C LEU A 24 5.00 -12.44 9.28
N LEU A 25 5.49 -12.88 10.44
CA LEU A 25 6.77 -13.59 10.54
C LEU A 25 6.76 -14.93 9.79
N ARG A 26 5.64 -15.68 9.82
CA ARG A 26 5.46 -16.91 9.03
C ARG A 26 5.47 -16.66 7.52
N PHE A 27 5.05 -15.47 7.07
CA PHE A 27 5.17 -15.02 5.68
C PHE A 27 6.56 -14.46 5.33
N CYS A 28 7.56 -14.64 6.19
CA CYS A 28 8.91 -14.10 6.04
C CYS A 28 8.98 -12.56 5.99
N ILE A 29 7.93 -11.85 6.45
CA ILE A 29 7.94 -10.39 6.56
C ILE A 29 8.70 -10.02 7.84
N THR A 30 9.92 -9.54 7.67
CA THR A 30 10.87 -9.31 8.77
C THR A 30 11.52 -7.93 8.69
N SER A 31 12.35 -7.60 9.69
CA SER A 31 13.19 -6.39 9.75
C SER A 31 12.38 -5.08 9.62
N ASN A 32 12.78 -4.17 8.72
CA ASN A 32 12.25 -2.82 8.65
C ASN A 32 10.76 -2.77 8.34
N LEU A 33 10.27 -3.64 7.44
CA LEU A 33 8.86 -3.68 7.10
C LEU A 33 8.03 -4.17 8.29
N PHE A 34 8.48 -5.21 8.99
CA PHE A 34 7.82 -5.69 10.20
C PHE A 34 7.78 -4.61 11.30
N ASN A 35 8.90 -3.95 11.56
CA ASN A 35 8.97 -2.87 12.56
C ASN A 35 8.08 -1.68 12.18
N TRP A 36 8.02 -1.34 10.89
CA TRP A 36 7.11 -0.30 10.40
C TRP A 36 5.64 -0.70 10.59
N ILE A 37 5.25 -1.93 10.22
CA ILE A 37 3.88 -2.43 10.43
C ILE A 37 3.53 -2.39 11.91
N ARG A 38 4.42 -2.92 12.77
CA ARG A 38 4.22 -2.93 14.22
C ARG A 38 4.06 -1.52 14.78
N SER A 39 4.88 -0.56 14.34
CA SER A 39 4.73 0.85 14.73
C SER A 39 3.44 1.46 14.21
N PHE A 40 3.06 1.16 12.96
CA PHE A 40 1.84 1.64 12.33
C PHE A 40 0.58 1.18 13.05
N THR A 41 0.56 -0.07 13.54
CA THR A 41 -0.57 -0.66 14.26
C THR A 41 -0.52 -0.43 15.77
N SER A 42 0.59 0.00 16.35
CA SER A 42 0.75 0.22 17.82
C SER A 42 0.40 1.64 18.27
N GLN A 43 0.13 1.81 19.57
CA GLN A 43 -0.01 3.11 20.27
C GLN A 43 -1.05 4.06 19.66
N ARG A 44 -2.22 3.52 19.28
CA ARG A 44 -3.36 4.33 18.82
C ARG A 44 -4.27 4.67 19.99
N THR A 45 -4.69 5.93 20.04
CA THR A 45 -5.72 6.39 20.97
C THR A 45 -6.98 6.77 20.21
N CYS A 46 -8.14 6.53 20.82
CA CYS A 46 -9.43 7.01 20.36
C CYS A 46 -10.04 7.94 21.40
N ARG A 47 -10.91 8.85 20.91
CA ARG A 47 -11.76 9.75 21.69
C ARG A 47 -13.08 9.87 20.96
N ASP A 48 -14.15 9.97 21.73
CA ASP A 48 -15.48 10.22 21.19
C ASP A 48 -15.67 11.74 21.09
N LYS A 49 -16.31 12.20 20.01
CA LYS A 49 -16.69 13.60 19.83
C LYS A 49 -18.21 13.72 19.91
N PHE A 50 -18.71 14.57 20.80
CA PHE A 50 -20.13 14.91 20.90
C PHE A 50 -20.29 16.44 20.85
N GLY A 51 -20.87 16.95 19.75
CA GLY A 51 -20.85 18.38 19.45
C GLY A 51 -19.42 18.90 19.35
N ASP A 52 -19.09 19.93 20.12
CA ASP A 52 -17.73 20.49 20.22
C ASP A 52 -16.88 19.92 21.36
N SER A 53 -17.42 18.95 22.10
CA SER A 53 -16.72 18.32 23.23
C SER A 53 -16.10 16.99 22.85
N PHE A 54 -14.93 16.70 23.41
CA PHE A 54 -14.22 15.43 23.25
C PHE A 54 -14.18 14.66 24.58
N SER A 55 -14.33 13.33 24.51
CA SER A 55 -14.11 12.45 25.66
C SER A 55 -12.61 12.28 25.97
N LYS A 56 -12.30 11.64 27.10
CA LYS A 56 -10.91 11.30 27.47
C LYS A 56 -10.34 10.30 26.47
N SER A 57 -9.06 10.46 26.08
CA SER A 57 -8.39 9.47 25.25
C SER A 57 -8.27 8.13 25.97
N PHE A 58 -8.60 7.07 25.26
CA PHE A 58 -8.29 5.71 25.64
C PHE A 58 -7.42 5.04 24.58
N ASN A 59 -6.60 4.08 24.99
CA ASN A 59 -5.72 3.32 24.09
C ASN A 59 -6.48 2.15 23.47
N LEU A 60 -6.34 2.00 22.15
CA LEU A 60 -6.83 0.82 21.44
C LEU A 60 -5.84 -0.33 21.61
N GLN A 61 -6.32 -1.44 22.18
CA GLN A 61 -5.52 -2.66 22.44
C GLN A 61 -5.60 -3.68 21.29
N THR A 62 -6.64 -3.60 20.47
CA THR A 62 -6.88 -4.47 19.30
C THR A 62 -7.20 -3.64 18.07
N GLY A 63 -7.23 -4.33 16.93
CA GLY A 63 -7.76 -3.81 15.69
C GLY A 63 -6.76 -3.14 14.77
N LEU A 64 -7.24 -2.86 13.56
CA LEU A 64 -6.56 -2.19 12.48
C LEU A 64 -7.25 -0.84 12.20
N PRO A 65 -6.50 0.21 11.83
CA PRO A 65 -7.10 1.52 11.55
C PRO A 65 -7.99 1.47 10.31
N GLN A 66 -9.29 1.63 10.49
CA GLN A 66 -10.24 1.69 9.38
C GLN A 66 -9.94 2.91 8.48
N GLY A 67 -10.01 2.72 7.17
CA GLY A 67 -9.70 3.77 6.18
C GLY A 67 -8.21 3.92 5.83
N ALA A 68 -7.31 3.22 6.53
CA ALA A 68 -5.91 3.18 6.12
C ALA A 68 -5.65 2.12 5.04
N VAL A 69 -4.88 2.48 4.01
CA VAL A 69 -4.63 1.65 2.82
C VAL A 69 -4.08 0.25 3.17
N TYR A 70 -3.20 0.17 4.17
CA TYR A 70 -2.57 -1.10 4.56
C TYR A 70 -3.44 -1.99 5.43
N SER A 71 -4.51 -1.47 6.04
CA SER A 71 -5.37 -2.26 6.94
C SER A 71 -6.06 -3.40 6.20
N CYS A 72 -6.55 -3.18 4.97
CA CYS A 72 -7.17 -4.24 4.16
C CYS A 72 -6.17 -5.36 3.82
N THR A 73 -4.91 -5.02 3.52
CA THR A 73 -3.88 -6.05 3.24
C THR A 73 -3.53 -6.84 4.49
N LEU A 74 -3.39 -6.15 5.64
CA LEU A 74 -3.10 -6.80 6.92
C LEU A 74 -4.26 -7.71 7.37
N PHE A 75 -5.50 -7.26 7.18
CA PHE A 75 -6.69 -8.07 7.48
C PHE A 75 -6.75 -9.32 6.59
N ASN A 76 -6.48 -9.19 5.29
CA ASN A 76 -6.40 -10.34 4.39
C ASN A 76 -5.33 -11.34 4.84
N ILE A 77 -4.17 -10.87 5.31
CA ILE A 77 -3.12 -11.76 5.85
C ILE A 77 -3.61 -12.47 7.11
N ASP A 78 -4.34 -11.76 7.97
CA ASP A 78 -4.87 -12.33 9.21
C ASP A 78 -5.90 -13.43 8.93
N ILE A 79 -6.90 -13.17 8.10
CA ILE A 79 -8.01 -14.10 7.88
C ILE A 79 -7.67 -15.26 6.92
N ASN A 80 -6.57 -15.18 6.18
CA ASN A 80 -6.27 -16.12 5.10
C ASN A 80 -6.09 -17.58 5.56
N ASP A 81 -5.63 -17.81 6.78
CA ASP A 81 -5.46 -19.17 7.32
C ASP A 81 -6.79 -19.88 7.61
N LEU A 82 -7.89 -19.14 7.83
CA LEU A 82 -9.25 -19.69 7.97
C LEU A 82 -9.63 -20.57 6.76
N LEU A 83 -9.29 -20.13 5.55
CA LEU A 83 -9.60 -20.87 4.32
C LEU A 83 -8.91 -22.23 4.29
N SER A 84 -7.64 -22.31 4.71
CA SER A 84 -6.93 -23.59 4.80
C SER A 84 -7.55 -24.51 5.85
N THR A 85 -7.94 -23.96 7.00
CA THR A 85 -8.54 -24.73 8.10
C THR A 85 -9.89 -25.32 7.68
N LEU A 86 -10.74 -24.54 6.99
CA LEU A 86 -12.04 -25.01 6.50
C LEU A 86 -11.92 -26.02 5.34
N LYS A 87 -10.97 -25.80 4.42
CA LYS A 87 -10.73 -26.72 3.28
C LYS A 87 -10.16 -28.08 3.70
N SER A 88 -9.65 -28.21 4.92
CA SER A 88 -9.21 -29.52 5.47
C SER A 88 -10.38 -30.52 5.59
N ILE A 89 -11.62 -30.04 5.61
CA ILE A 89 -12.82 -30.87 5.74
C ILE A 89 -13.28 -31.35 4.37
N SER A 90 -13.18 -32.66 4.14
CA SER A 90 -13.58 -33.28 2.87
C SER A 90 -15.03 -32.96 2.48
N GLY A 91 -15.20 -32.48 1.26
CA GLY A 91 -16.49 -32.14 0.66
C GLY A 91 -17.04 -30.75 1.04
N VAL A 92 -16.41 -30.05 1.99
CA VAL A 92 -16.75 -28.65 2.31
C VAL A 92 -15.99 -27.72 1.37
N LYS A 93 -16.68 -26.73 0.85
CA LYS A 93 -16.13 -25.64 0.08
C LYS A 93 -16.36 -24.34 0.84
N CYS A 94 -15.47 -23.38 0.67
CA CYS A 94 -15.60 -22.08 1.29
C CYS A 94 -15.10 -20.98 0.36
N LEU A 95 -15.63 -19.78 0.58
CA LEU A 95 -15.27 -18.55 -0.09
C LEU A 95 -15.21 -17.44 0.97
N LEU A 96 -14.28 -16.52 0.76
CA LEU A 96 -14.07 -15.38 1.64
C LEU A 96 -14.00 -14.13 0.79
N PHE A 97 -14.73 -13.09 1.22
CA PHE A 97 -14.71 -11.77 0.60
C PHE A 97 -14.70 -10.72 1.70
N ASP A 98 -13.54 -10.09 1.91
CA ASP A 98 -13.31 -9.26 3.10
C ASP A 98 -13.64 -10.05 4.38
N ASP A 99 -14.63 -9.64 5.17
CA ASP A 99 -15.11 -10.31 6.38
C ASP A 99 -16.27 -11.30 6.14
N ASP A 100 -16.85 -11.32 4.94
CA ASP A 100 -17.92 -12.26 4.58
C ASP A 100 -17.36 -13.65 4.29
N VAL A 101 -17.80 -14.64 5.07
CA VAL A 101 -17.43 -16.05 4.88
C VAL A 101 -18.64 -16.87 4.43
N VAL A 102 -18.48 -17.58 3.31
CA VAL A 102 -19.50 -18.48 2.77
C VAL A 102 -18.96 -19.90 2.81
N ILE A 103 -19.65 -20.79 3.52
CA ILE A 103 -19.29 -22.21 3.65
C ILE A 103 -20.41 -23.02 3.03
N TRP A 104 -20.10 -23.99 2.17
CA TRP A 104 -21.13 -24.84 1.59
C TRP A 104 -20.68 -26.27 1.37
N ASN A 105 -21.67 -27.15 1.32
CA ASN A 105 -21.48 -28.54 0.95
C ASN A 105 -22.46 -28.91 -0.17
N GLN A 106 -21.94 -29.59 -1.19
CA GLN A 106 -22.73 -30.08 -2.31
C GLN A 106 -22.49 -31.58 -2.45
N THR A 107 -23.56 -32.36 -2.28
CA THR A 107 -23.56 -33.80 -2.49
C THR A 107 -24.48 -34.19 -3.65
N PRO A 108 -24.20 -35.30 -4.35
CA PRO A 108 -25.13 -35.92 -5.29
C PRO A 108 -26.40 -36.43 -4.57
N LYS A 109 -27.48 -36.64 -5.34
CA LYS A 109 -28.83 -37.05 -4.90
C LYS A 109 -28.90 -38.25 -3.94
N LEU A 110 -27.85 -39.08 -3.86
CA LEU A 110 -27.79 -40.34 -3.11
C LEU A 110 -27.16 -40.22 -1.72
N CYS A 111 -26.62 -39.05 -1.32
CA CYS A 111 -26.08 -38.85 0.04
C CYS A 111 -27.17 -38.39 1.01
N SER A 112 -27.14 -38.91 2.25
CA SER A 112 -28.06 -38.52 3.31
C SER A 112 -27.92 -37.02 3.62
N LYS A 113 -29.06 -36.37 3.84
CA LYS A 113 -29.16 -34.99 4.35
C LYS A 113 -28.32 -34.82 5.62
N ASP A 114 -28.29 -35.85 6.45
CA ASP A 114 -27.49 -35.95 7.68
C ASP A 114 -25.98 -35.81 7.44
N LEU A 115 -25.46 -36.31 6.31
CA LEU A 115 -24.04 -36.17 5.98
C LEU A 115 -23.67 -34.71 5.70
N ILE A 116 -24.54 -33.98 5.00
CA ILE A 116 -24.34 -32.56 4.70
C ILE A 116 -24.33 -31.76 6.01
N GLU A 117 -25.31 -32.01 6.87
CA GLU A 117 -25.45 -31.38 8.18
C GLU A 117 -24.23 -31.68 9.07
N SER A 118 -23.83 -32.95 9.19
CA SER A 118 -22.66 -33.37 9.97
C SER A 118 -21.37 -32.69 9.50
N ARG A 119 -21.16 -32.59 8.18
CA ARG A 119 -19.98 -31.92 7.60
C ARG A 119 -19.96 -30.42 7.86
N LEU A 120 -21.11 -29.75 7.74
CA LEU A 120 -21.21 -28.31 8.01
C LEU A 120 -21.11 -28.00 9.50
N ASN A 121 -21.72 -28.81 10.38
CA ASN A 121 -21.52 -28.70 11.83
C ASN A 121 -20.05 -28.96 12.23
N LYS A 122 -19.34 -29.85 11.53
CA LYS A 122 -17.88 -29.98 11.69
C LYS A 122 -17.14 -28.72 11.26
N ALA A 123 -17.53 -28.12 10.13
CA ALA A 123 -16.94 -26.86 9.65
C ALA A 123 -17.20 -25.69 10.59
N LEU A 124 -18.40 -25.60 11.17
CA LEU A 124 -18.75 -24.57 12.16
C LEU A 124 -17.99 -24.72 13.47
N ARG A 125 -17.70 -25.95 13.91
CA ARG A 125 -16.81 -26.19 15.06
C ARG A 125 -15.38 -25.73 14.79
N VAL A 126 -14.82 -26.09 13.64
CA VAL A 126 -13.50 -25.63 13.22
C VAL A 126 -13.44 -24.10 13.08
N LEU A 127 -14.51 -23.49 12.56
CA LEU A 127 -14.65 -22.03 12.50
C LEU A 127 -14.70 -21.43 13.91
N SER A 128 -15.40 -22.05 14.86
CA SER A 128 -15.46 -21.61 16.26
C SER A 128 -14.07 -21.64 16.89
N ASP A 129 -13.37 -22.76 16.78
CA ASP A 129 -12.03 -22.92 17.35
C ASP A 129 -11.07 -21.86 16.76
N TRP A 130 -11.11 -21.65 15.44
CA TRP A 130 -10.33 -20.60 14.79
C TRP A 130 -10.75 -19.20 15.26
N SER A 131 -12.04 -18.94 15.42
CA SER A 131 -12.57 -17.65 15.87
C SER A 131 -12.10 -17.32 17.29
N ASP A 132 -12.07 -18.31 18.18
CA ASP A 132 -11.59 -18.18 19.55
C ASP A 132 -10.07 -17.92 19.58
N GLU A 133 -9.28 -18.64 18.76
CA GLU A 133 -7.84 -18.43 18.62
C GLU A 133 -7.48 -17.04 18.04
N ASN A 134 -8.32 -16.51 17.16
CA ASN A 134 -8.10 -15.24 16.46
C ASN A 134 -8.88 -14.07 17.09
N THR A 135 -9.59 -14.31 18.19
CA THR A 135 -10.46 -13.34 18.89
C THR A 135 -11.50 -12.67 17.98
N MET A 136 -11.95 -13.37 16.94
CA MET A 136 -13.00 -12.88 16.04
C MET A 136 -14.37 -13.33 16.53
N THR A 137 -15.34 -12.44 16.52
CA THR A 137 -16.70 -12.75 16.99
C THR A 137 -17.65 -12.85 15.80
N VAL A 138 -18.33 -13.99 15.65
CA VAL A 138 -19.37 -14.17 14.63
C VAL A 138 -20.66 -13.45 15.04
N ASN A 139 -21.27 -12.77 14.08
CA ASN A 139 -22.54 -12.10 14.21
C ASN A 139 -23.69 -13.02 13.81
N LEU A 140 -24.25 -13.74 14.79
CA LEU A 140 -25.32 -14.70 14.58
C LEU A 140 -26.63 -14.08 14.08
N GLN A 141 -26.85 -12.77 14.27
CA GLN A 141 -28.04 -12.08 13.76
C GLN A 141 -27.97 -11.82 12.25
N LYS A 142 -26.76 -11.73 11.69
CA LYS A 142 -26.53 -11.55 10.25
C LYS A 142 -26.07 -12.84 9.55
N SER A 143 -25.74 -13.87 10.32
CA SER A 143 -25.38 -15.18 9.81
C SER A 143 -26.62 -16.04 9.61
N ALA A 144 -26.66 -16.81 8.52
CA ALA A 144 -27.81 -17.65 8.20
C ALA A 144 -27.43 -18.84 7.32
N SER A 145 -28.25 -19.89 7.35
CA SER A 145 -28.15 -21.03 6.45
C SER A 145 -29.26 -21.05 5.42
N GLN A 146 -28.93 -21.48 4.20
CA GLN A 146 -29.89 -21.59 3.10
C GLN A 146 -29.70 -22.93 2.38
N SER A 147 -30.79 -23.69 2.25
CA SER A 147 -30.79 -24.94 1.49
C SER A 147 -31.21 -24.69 0.03
N PHE A 148 -30.51 -25.37 -0.88
CA PHE A 148 -30.77 -25.33 -2.31
C PHE A 148 -31.01 -26.77 -2.78
N SER A 149 -32.26 -27.05 -3.17
CA SER A 149 -32.67 -28.33 -3.73
C SER A 149 -33.33 -28.16 -5.09
N LEU A 150 -33.17 -29.17 -5.95
CA LEU A 150 -33.97 -29.32 -7.17
C LEU A 150 -35.30 -30.03 -6.89
N THR A 151 -35.47 -30.60 -5.69
CA THR A 151 -36.73 -31.18 -5.22
C THR A 151 -37.51 -30.12 -4.43
N HIS A 152 -38.85 -30.19 -4.48
CA HIS A 152 -39.73 -29.34 -3.66
C HIS A 152 -39.69 -29.68 -2.16
N GLU A 153 -38.81 -30.59 -1.74
CA GLU A 153 -38.66 -30.93 -0.33
C GLU A 153 -37.90 -29.84 0.41
N THR A 154 -38.53 -29.31 1.46
CA THR A 154 -37.88 -28.43 2.41
C THR A 154 -36.84 -29.21 3.22
N PHE A 155 -35.59 -28.77 3.16
CA PHE A 155 -34.52 -29.27 4.03
C PHE A 155 -34.11 -28.18 5.00
N ARG A 156 -34.32 -28.41 6.30
CA ARG A 156 -33.98 -27.49 7.39
C ARG A 156 -33.00 -28.21 8.34
N PRO A 157 -31.69 -28.05 8.14
CA PRO A 157 -30.67 -28.66 8.98
C PRO A 157 -30.64 -28.02 10.36
N GLU A 158 -30.17 -28.77 11.35
CA GLU A 158 -29.90 -28.27 12.70
C GLU A 158 -28.42 -27.87 12.81
N LEU A 159 -28.11 -26.65 12.35
CA LEU A 159 -26.75 -26.12 12.39
C LEU A 159 -26.52 -25.33 13.67
N GLN A 160 -25.38 -25.56 14.32
CA GLN A 160 -25.01 -24.91 15.58
C GLN A 160 -23.62 -24.26 15.51
N TYR A 161 -23.52 -23.06 16.06
CA TYR A 161 -22.27 -22.34 16.30
C TYR A 161 -22.22 -21.94 17.77
N GLN A 162 -21.18 -22.38 18.51
CA GLN A 162 -21.03 -22.13 19.96
C GLN A 162 -22.33 -22.41 20.75
N ASN A 163 -22.96 -23.57 20.52
CA ASN A 163 -24.24 -24.01 21.11
C ASN A 163 -25.46 -23.14 20.76
N THR A 164 -25.33 -22.20 19.82
CA THR A 164 -26.45 -21.38 19.32
C THR A 164 -26.83 -21.84 17.92
N SER A 165 -28.13 -21.99 17.67
CA SER A 165 -28.63 -22.41 16.35
C SER A 165 -28.47 -21.28 15.32
N ILE A 166 -27.97 -21.63 14.13
CA ILE A 166 -27.92 -20.71 12.99
C ILE A 166 -29.30 -20.67 12.34
N ALA A 167 -29.80 -19.46 12.08
CA ALA A 167 -31.11 -19.26 11.48
C ALA A 167 -31.17 -19.84 10.04
N ASN A 168 -32.18 -20.66 9.78
CA ASN A 168 -32.49 -21.12 8.43
C ASN A 168 -33.33 -20.08 7.70
N THR A 169 -32.92 -19.67 6.49
CA THR A 169 -33.65 -18.72 5.65
C THR A 169 -33.89 -19.27 4.25
N ASP A 170 -35.04 -18.92 3.67
CA ASP A 170 -35.39 -19.26 2.29
C ASP A 170 -34.75 -18.27 1.28
N SER A 171 -34.36 -17.07 1.74
CA SER A 171 -33.68 -16.05 0.94
C SER A 171 -32.62 -15.30 1.75
N PHE A 172 -31.41 -15.22 1.22
CA PHE A 172 -30.31 -14.42 1.77
C PHE A 172 -29.79 -13.45 0.72
N THR A 173 -29.54 -12.20 1.12
CA THR A 173 -28.93 -11.19 0.24
C THR A 173 -27.43 -11.18 0.49
N TYR A 174 -26.67 -11.72 -0.46
CA TYR A 174 -25.20 -11.74 -0.40
C TYR A 174 -24.65 -10.67 -1.35
N LEU A 175 -23.75 -9.80 -0.84
CA LEU A 175 -23.10 -8.72 -1.58
C LEU A 175 -24.09 -7.86 -2.42
N GLY A 176 -25.23 -7.51 -1.84
CA GLY A 176 -26.24 -6.65 -2.48
C GLY A 176 -27.08 -7.31 -3.59
N THR A 177 -26.98 -8.64 -3.77
CA THR A 177 -27.78 -9.36 -4.77
C THR A 177 -28.88 -10.22 -4.12
N PRO A 178 -30.17 -9.77 -4.15
CA PRO A 178 -31.28 -10.61 -3.71
C PRO A 178 -31.61 -11.66 -4.79
N ARG A 179 -31.86 -12.91 -4.37
CA ARG A 179 -32.17 -14.00 -5.30
C ARG A 179 -33.68 -14.23 -5.39
N GLN A 180 -34.33 -13.60 -6.37
CA GLN A 180 -35.52 -14.16 -7.00
C GLN A 180 -35.18 -14.55 -8.45
N GLY A 181 -35.28 -15.84 -8.77
CA GLY A 181 -35.36 -16.36 -10.14
C GLY A 181 -34.12 -16.31 -11.03
N LYS A 182 -32.99 -15.71 -10.62
CA LYS A 182 -31.80 -15.60 -11.49
C LYS A 182 -30.76 -16.69 -11.21
N ARG A 183 -30.21 -17.26 -12.29
CA ARG A 183 -29.05 -18.16 -12.28
C ARG A 183 -27.81 -17.35 -11.87
N ILE A 184 -27.41 -17.48 -10.61
CA ILE A 184 -26.16 -16.88 -10.12
C ILE A 184 -25.00 -17.70 -10.69
N VAL A 185 -24.29 -17.12 -11.66
CA VAL A 185 -22.98 -17.60 -12.08
C VAL A 185 -21.97 -16.83 -11.25
N LEU A 186 -21.38 -17.47 -10.24
CA LEU A 186 -20.24 -16.92 -9.50
C LEU A 186 -19.02 -17.03 -10.41
N GLN A 187 -18.85 -16.02 -11.26
CA GLN A 187 -17.63 -15.80 -12.02
C GLN A 187 -16.70 -14.98 -11.14
N TRP A 188 -15.46 -15.43 -10.97
CA TRP A 188 -14.42 -14.58 -10.40
C TRP A 188 -14.18 -13.44 -11.38
N VAL A 189 -14.81 -12.30 -11.10
CA VAL A 189 -14.49 -11.03 -11.73
C VAL A 189 -13.43 -10.41 -10.82
N PRO A 190 -12.16 -10.28 -11.26
CA PRO A 190 -11.20 -9.52 -10.48
C PRO A 190 -11.80 -8.14 -10.23
N ALA A 191 -11.74 -7.64 -8.99
CA ALA A 191 -12.30 -6.35 -8.55
C ALA A 191 -11.66 -5.10 -9.22
N TYR A 192 -11.12 -5.22 -10.44
CA TYR A 192 -9.99 -4.44 -10.93
C TYR A 192 -10.04 -4.17 -12.44
N CYS A 193 -11.22 -4.01 -13.03
CA CYS A 193 -11.36 -3.59 -14.44
C CYS A 193 -11.55 -2.07 -14.53
N SER A 194 -10.97 -1.42 -15.57
CA SER A 194 -11.11 -0.01 -15.98
C SER A 194 -10.21 1.07 -15.32
N LEU A 195 -9.01 0.71 -14.86
CA LEU A 195 -7.95 1.68 -14.55
C LEU A 195 -6.72 1.40 -15.44
N TRP A 196 -6.50 2.26 -16.45
CA TRP A 196 -5.47 2.10 -17.49
C TRP A 196 -4.08 1.75 -16.92
N ASP A 197 -3.61 2.52 -15.93
CA ASP A 197 -2.28 2.33 -15.33
C ASP A 197 -2.12 0.97 -14.63
N LYS A 198 -3.22 0.41 -14.12
CA LYS A 198 -3.23 -0.89 -13.41
C LYS A 198 -3.46 -2.05 -14.37
N GLU A 199 -4.20 -1.85 -15.46
CA GLU A 199 -4.29 -2.82 -16.55
C GLU A 199 -2.93 -3.04 -17.20
N GLN A 200 -2.12 -1.98 -17.31
CA GLN A 200 -0.74 -2.06 -17.75
C GLN A 200 0.13 -2.86 -16.76
N ALA A 201 -0.02 -2.65 -15.45
CA ALA A 201 0.66 -3.45 -14.43
C ALA A 201 0.25 -4.94 -14.46
N ASN A 202 -1.05 -5.25 -14.61
CA ASN A 202 -1.56 -6.61 -14.72
C ASN A 202 -1.14 -7.30 -16.04
N PHE A 203 -1.11 -6.56 -17.15
CA PHE A 203 -0.59 -7.02 -18.42
C PHE A 203 0.88 -7.41 -18.31
N LEU A 204 1.69 -6.56 -17.66
CA LEU A 204 3.11 -6.83 -17.41
C LEU A 204 3.30 -8.04 -16.47
N ALA A 205 2.50 -8.16 -15.41
CA ALA A 205 2.54 -9.31 -14.50
C ALA A 205 2.17 -10.64 -15.19
N LYS A 206 1.12 -10.65 -16.02
CA LYS A 206 0.74 -11.83 -16.84
C LYS A 206 1.80 -12.17 -17.88
N LYS A 207 2.42 -11.16 -18.50
CA LYS A 207 3.53 -11.36 -19.43
C LYS A 207 4.74 -11.98 -18.73
N CYS A 208 5.04 -11.56 -17.49
CA CYS A 208 6.07 -12.16 -16.65
C CYS A 208 5.74 -13.60 -16.22
N ALA A 209 4.48 -13.90 -15.90
CA ALA A 209 4.06 -15.24 -15.51
C ALA A 209 4.17 -16.26 -16.66
N ASN A 210 4.07 -15.80 -17.91
CA ASN A 210 4.22 -16.63 -19.12
C ASN A 210 5.67 -16.74 -19.62
N LEU A 211 6.63 -16.05 -19.00
CA LEU A 211 8.04 -16.30 -19.26
C LEU A 211 8.38 -17.65 -18.64
N LEU A 212 8.82 -18.61 -19.47
CA LEU A 212 9.36 -19.89 -19.03
C LEU A 212 10.46 -19.65 -17.98
N GLN A 213 10.12 -19.84 -16.71
CA GLN A 213 11.11 -19.86 -15.63
C GLN A 213 11.83 -21.21 -15.70
N HIS A 214 12.95 -21.26 -16.41
CA HIS A 214 13.94 -22.33 -16.31
C HIS A 214 15.18 -21.86 -15.53
N PRO A 215 15.90 -22.76 -14.86
CA PRO A 215 15.49 -23.67 -13.79
C PRO A 215 15.95 -23.15 -12.41
N ASN A 216 15.50 -23.84 -11.35
CA ASN A 216 15.87 -23.66 -9.95
C ASN A 216 17.39 -23.74 -9.68
N ALA A 217 18.13 -22.68 -9.98
CA ALA A 217 19.35 -22.37 -9.25
C ALA A 217 18.98 -21.36 -8.16
N ALA A 218 19.09 -21.76 -6.89
CA ALA A 218 18.91 -20.86 -5.76
C ALA A 218 19.89 -19.68 -5.92
N THR A 219 19.38 -18.57 -6.46
CA THR A 219 20.19 -17.38 -6.70
C THR A 219 20.21 -16.63 -5.38
N SER A 220 21.40 -16.43 -4.82
CA SER A 220 21.52 -15.74 -3.54
C SER A 220 20.87 -14.36 -3.61
N TYR A 221 20.22 -13.95 -2.52
CA TYR A 221 19.61 -12.63 -2.37
C TYR A 221 20.56 -11.50 -2.83
N TRP A 222 21.86 -11.62 -2.55
CA TRP A 222 22.88 -10.67 -2.96
C TRP A 222 23.03 -10.51 -4.47
N LYS A 223 22.94 -11.61 -5.24
CA LYS A 223 22.99 -11.54 -6.70
C LYS A 223 21.76 -10.83 -7.27
N ILE A 224 20.58 -11.12 -6.71
CA ILE A 224 19.33 -10.46 -7.11
C ILE A 224 19.38 -8.96 -6.74
N LYS A 225 19.80 -8.64 -5.52
CA LYS A 225 19.96 -7.24 -5.06
C LYS A 225 20.95 -6.46 -5.91
N LEU A 226 22.11 -7.06 -6.24
CA LEU A 226 23.11 -6.44 -7.10
C LEU A 226 22.58 -6.21 -8.51
N PHE A 227 21.87 -7.21 -9.08
CA PHE A 227 21.24 -7.08 -10.38
C PHE A 227 20.19 -5.96 -10.41
N LEU A 228 19.29 -5.92 -9.43
CA LEU A 228 18.28 -4.86 -9.30
C LEU A 228 18.91 -3.48 -9.12
N ASN A 229 19.95 -3.35 -8.28
CA ASN A 229 20.68 -2.09 -8.13
C ASN A 229 21.30 -1.64 -9.45
N ASN A 230 21.96 -2.54 -10.18
CA ASN A 230 22.56 -2.20 -11.47
C ASN A 230 21.51 -1.77 -12.50
N LEU A 231 20.34 -2.40 -12.49
CA LEU A 231 19.23 -2.11 -13.40
C LEU A 231 18.55 -0.77 -13.06
N CYS A 232 18.38 -0.47 -11.77
CA CYS A 232 17.91 0.84 -11.31
C CYS A 232 18.91 1.94 -11.65
N ILE A 233 20.22 1.71 -11.45
CA ILE A 233 21.26 2.69 -11.78
C ILE A 233 21.29 2.94 -13.29
N SER A 234 21.26 1.91 -14.13
CA SER A 234 21.31 2.08 -15.58
C SER A 234 20.07 2.79 -16.13
N ASN A 235 18.88 2.46 -15.63
CA ASN A 235 17.65 3.16 -16.02
C ASN A 235 17.65 4.61 -15.54
N SER A 236 18.06 4.87 -14.29
CA SER A 236 18.17 6.23 -13.75
C SER A 236 19.17 7.07 -14.54
N LEU A 237 20.30 6.49 -14.96
CA LEU A 237 21.28 7.17 -15.82
C LEU A 237 20.70 7.51 -17.20
N ARG A 238 19.91 6.60 -17.79
CA ARG A 238 19.22 6.84 -19.06
C ARG A 238 18.18 7.96 -18.93
N ASP A 239 17.36 7.93 -17.87
CA ASP A 239 16.35 8.96 -17.59
C ASP A 239 17.00 10.31 -17.30
N LEU A 240 18.11 10.33 -16.56
CA LEU A 240 18.93 11.52 -16.34
C LEU A 240 19.50 12.06 -17.65
N GLN A 241 20.00 11.20 -18.55
CA GLN A 241 20.50 11.62 -19.87
C GLN A 241 19.39 12.24 -20.72
N ILE A 242 18.17 11.69 -20.70
CA ILE A 242 17.01 12.25 -21.40
C ILE A 242 16.61 13.60 -20.80
N CYS A 243 16.44 13.66 -19.47
CA CYS A 243 16.08 14.89 -18.75
C CYS A 243 17.17 15.99 -18.84
N ALA A 244 18.43 15.59 -19.05
CA ALA A 244 19.57 16.46 -19.23
C ALA A 244 19.93 16.76 -20.69
N ALA A 245 19.23 16.16 -21.67
CA ALA A 245 19.62 16.25 -23.09
C ALA A 245 19.61 17.69 -23.62
N LEU A 246 18.74 18.54 -23.09
CA LEU A 246 18.65 19.97 -23.42
C LEU A 246 19.47 20.85 -22.46
N LYS A 247 20.10 20.27 -21.43
CA LYS A 247 20.86 21.00 -20.42
C LYS A 247 22.33 21.06 -20.85
N SER A 248 22.80 22.28 -21.13
CA SER A 248 24.21 22.58 -21.32
C SER A 248 24.93 22.55 -19.96
N TRP A 249 25.41 21.39 -19.56
CA TRP A 249 26.28 21.28 -18.38
C TRP A 249 27.67 21.75 -18.79
N ARG A 250 28.16 22.85 -18.20
CA ARG A 250 29.57 23.21 -18.34
C ARG A 250 30.42 22.08 -17.75
N ARG A 251 31.44 21.61 -18.49
CA ARG A 251 32.38 20.60 -17.96
C ARG A 251 33.08 21.19 -16.73
N PHE A 252 32.69 20.69 -15.57
CA PHE A 252 33.30 21.06 -14.30
C PHE A 252 34.46 20.10 -14.01
N SER A 253 35.68 20.62 -13.92
CA SER A 253 36.83 19.88 -13.39
C SER A 253 37.07 20.32 -11.95
N PRO A 254 37.14 19.40 -10.96
CA PRO A 254 37.45 19.76 -9.57
C PRO A 254 38.75 20.57 -9.42
N SER A 255 39.71 20.38 -10.33
CA SER A 255 40.97 21.15 -10.37
C SER A 255 40.81 22.63 -10.75
N SER A 256 39.61 23.06 -11.14
CA SER A 256 39.31 24.46 -11.47
C SER A 256 38.89 25.30 -10.25
N ILE A 257 38.64 24.67 -9.09
CA ILE A 257 38.41 25.42 -7.85
C ILE A 257 39.77 25.82 -7.27
N PRO A 258 40.04 27.11 -7.05
CA PRO A 258 41.30 27.55 -6.47
C PRO A 258 41.41 27.07 -5.02
N ASP A 259 42.60 26.58 -4.63
CA ASP A 259 42.94 26.25 -3.24
C ASP A 259 43.09 27.55 -2.44
N LYS A 260 41.96 28.04 -1.93
CA LYS A 260 41.79 29.34 -1.28
C LYS A 260 40.95 29.18 0.00
N PRO A 261 40.90 30.18 0.88
CA PRO A 261 40.01 30.17 2.02
C PRO A 261 38.57 29.81 1.62
N ARG A 262 37.88 29.04 2.47
CA ARG A 262 36.55 28.45 2.19
C ARG A 262 35.57 29.42 1.52
N ARG A 263 35.57 30.69 1.93
CA ARG A 263 34.71 31.75 1.37
C ARG A 263 34.91 31.94 -0.14
N ASP A 264 36.16 31.94 -0.61
CA ASP A 264 36.50 32.16 -2.01
C ASP A 264 36.32 30.87 -2.82
N ALA A 265 36.65 29.71 -2.24
CA ALA A 265 36.39 28.42 -2.87
C ALA A 265 34.90 28.18 -3.12
N VAL A 266 34.03 28.58 -2.18
CA VAL A 266 32.57 28.52 -2.33
C VAL A 266 32.08 29.46 -3.43
N ALA A 267 32.55 30.71 -3.47
CA ALA A 267 32.20 31.64 -4.53
C ALA A 267 32.63 31.12 -5.91
N ALA A 268 33.86 30.61 -6.02
CA ALA A 268 34.40 30.08 -7.27
C ALA A 268 33.62 28.86 -7.76
N LEU A 269 33.29 27.92 -6.86
CA LEU A 269 32.46 26.76 -7.17
C LEU A 269 31.09 27.22 -7.71
N ARG A 270 30.41 28.09 -6.97
CA ARG A 270 29.06 28.56 -7.29
C ARG A 270 28.98 29.31 -8.62
N LEU A 271 29.92 30.22 -8.87
CA LEU A 271 30.03 30.94 -10.15
C LEU A 271 30.39 30.01 -11.30
N THR A 272 31.14 28.94 -11.05
CA THR A 272 31.54 27.98 -12.09
C THR A 272 30.43 27.00 -12.43
N THR A 273 29.65 26.56 -11.44
CA THR A 273 28.49 25.69 -11.65
C THR A 273 27.23 26.44 -12.08
N GLY A 274 27.22 27.78 -12.03
CA GLY A 274 26.05 28.60 -12.28
C GLY A 274 24.98 28.52 -11.18
N HIS A 275 25.32 27.94 -10.02
CA HIS A 275 24.46 27.88 -8.83
C HIS A 275 24.83 29.02 -7.87
N ASP A 276 24.92 30.22 -8.42
CA ASP A 276 25.50 31.40 -7.77
C ASP A 276 24.52 32.17 -6.87
N CYS A 277 23.22 31.97 -7.06
CA CYS A 277 22.16 32.69 -6.35
C CYS A 277 22.14 34.19 -6.68
N LEU A 278 22.66 34.57 -7.85
CA LEU A 278 22.47 35.90 -8.42
C LEU A 278 21.07 35.98 -9.06
N ALA A 279 20.63 37.19 -9.43
CA ALA A 279 19.25 37.41 -9.89
C ALA A 279 18.83 36.49 -11.04
N ALA A 280 19.74 36.20 -12.00
CA ALA A 280 19.49 35.26 -13.09
C ALA A 280 19.21 33.84 -12.59
N HIS A 281 20.02 33.33 -11.66
CA HIS A 281 19.82 32.01 -11.07
C HIS A 281 18.55 31.96 -10.20
N LEU A 282 18.28 33.00 -9.42
CA LEU A 282 17.07 33.09 -8.59
C LEU A 282 15.79 33.17 -9.41
N HIS A 283 15.84 33.80 -10.58
CA HIS A 283 14.70 33.86 -11.50
C HIS A 283 14.36 32.47 -12.04
N LEU A 284 15.36 31.65 -12.38
CA LEU A 284 15.16 30.26 -12.78
C LEU A 284 14.53 29.41 -11.66
N LEU A 285 14.77 29.76 -10.40
CA LEU A 285 14.15 29.12 -9.23
C LEU A 285 12.76 29.70 -8.87
N GLY A 286 12.29 30.73 -9.59
CA GLY A 286 11.03 31.41 -9.31
C GLY A 286 11.06 32.31 -8.06
N ILE A 287 12.24 32.63 -7.53
CA ILE A 287 12.42 33.49 -6.35
C ILE A 287 12.54 34.97 -6.76
N SER A 288 13.26 35.25 -7.84
CA SER A 288 13.34 36.60 -8.41
C SER A 288 12.29 36.79 -9.51
N THR A 289 11.63 37.96 -9.51
CA THR A 289 10.65 38.31 -10.55
C THR A 289 11.31 38.45 -11.93
N GLU A 290 12.54 38.95 -11.97
CA GLU A 290 13.28 39.23 -13.20
C GLU A 290 14.74 38.71 -13.14
N PRO A 291 15.36 38.37 -14.28
CA PRO A 291 16.74 37.87 -14.35
C PRO A 291 17.81 38.98 -14.38
N PHE A 292 17.39 40.25 -14.44
CA PHE A 292 18.28 41.40 -14.61
C PHE A 292 18.96 41.82 -13.30
N CYS A 293 20.08 42.54 -13.41
CA CYS A 293 20.77 43.08 -12.25
C CYS A 293 19.93 44.18 -11.58
N PRO A 294 19.48 44.01 -10.32
CA PRO A 294 18.74 45.05 -9.61
C PRO A 294 19.66 46.12 -8.99
N LEU A 295 20.98 45.93 -9.10
CA LEU A 295 21.98 46.80 -8.45
C LEU A 295 22.46 47.93 -9.38
N CYS A 296 22.30 47.78 -10.70
CA CYS A 296 22.74 48.79 -11.67
C CYS A 296 21.72 48.96 -12.80
N ASP A 297 21.69 50.15 -13.41
CA ASP A 297 20.73 50.51 -14.46
C ASP A 297 21.10 49.99 -15.86
N SER A 298 21.93 48.95 -15.96
CA SER A 298 22.41 48.45 -17.27
C SER A 298 21.39 47.59 -18.02
N GLY A 299 20.36 47.07 -17.33
CA GLY A 299 19.40 46.11 -17.90
C GLY A 299 20.02 44.77 -18.32
N GLU A 300 21.27 44.49 -17.91
CA GLU A 300 21.93 43.22 -18.21
C GLU A 300 21.51 42.11 -17.24
N VAL A 301 21.54 40.86 -17.70
CA VAL A 301 21.30 39.66 -16.88
C VAL A 301 22.37 39.54 -15.81
N MET A 302 21.97 39.34 -14.55
CA MET A 302 22.90 39.23 -13.42
C MET A 302 23.53 37.83 -13.34
N GLU A 303 24.52 37.58 -14.18
CA GLU A 303 25.33 36.36 -14.21
C GLU A 303 26.82 36.65 -13.92
N ARG A 304 27.65 35.61 -13.78
CA ARG A 304 29.09 35.72 -13.52
C ARG A 304 29.81 36.79 -14.36
N ASN A 305 29.53 36.84 -15.67
CA ASN A 305 30.16 37.79 -16.59
C ASN A 305 29.78 39.25 -16.29
N HIS A 306 28.56 39.47 -15.82
CA HIS A 306 28.06 40.80 -15.51
C HIS A 306 28.67 41.35 -14.21
N LEU A 307 28.97 40.50 -13.22
CA LEU A 307 29.54 40.92 -11.93
C LEU A 307 30.77 41.82 -12.09
N LEU A 308 31.70 41.48 -12.99
CA LEU A 308 32.93 42.24 -13.22
C LEU A 308 32.73 43.57 -13.98
N ARG A 309 31.56 43.77 -14.58
CA ARG A 309 31.20 44.97 -15.36
C ARG A 309 30.11 45.80 -14.69
N CYS A 310 29.57 45.35 -13.56
CA CYS A 310 28.51 46.02 -12.84
C CYS A 310 29.04 47.30 -12.20
N GLY A 311 28.52 48.46 -12.62
CA GLY A 311 28.96 49.77 -12.12
C GLY A 311 28.64 50.04 -10.65
N ALA A 312 27.81 49.20 -10.02
CA ALA A 312 27.43 49.31 -8.62
C ALA A 312 28.28 48.45 -7.66
N LEU A 313 29.19 47.61 -8.19
CA LEU A 313 30.05 46.75 -7.39
C LEU A 313 31.49 47.26 -7.44
N GLN A 314 32.20 47.25 -6.31
CA GLN A 314 33.56 47.81 -6.20
C GLN A 314 34.62 46.75 -5.82
N GLY A 315 34.27 45.46 -5.82
CA GLY A 315 35.19 44.38 -5.47
C GLY A 315 36.46 44.31 -6.34
N LEU A 316 37.62 44.17 -5.67
CA LEU A 316 38.96 44.03 -6.28
C LEU A 316 39.18 42.70 -7.03
N THR A 317 38.38 41.68 -6.72
CA THR A 317 38.45 40.34 -7.32
C THR A 317 37.05 39.80 -7.61
N GLU A 318 36.94 38.89 -8.58
CA GLU A 318 35.66 38.24 -8.93
C GLU A 318 34.93 37.63 -7.71
N MET A 319 35.67 37.05 -6.77
CA MET A 319 35.10 36.43 -5.56
C MET A 319 34.61 37.48 -4.55
N SER A 320 35.33 38.61 -4.40
CA SER A 320 34.86 39.71 -3.55
C SER A 320 33.61 40.36 -4.12
N THR A 321 33.57 40.58 -5.43
CA THR A 321 32.44 41.17 -6.16
C THR A 321 31.18 40.31 -6.04
N TYR A 322 31.33 38.98 -6.07
CA TYR A 322 30.22 38.05 -5.84
C TYR A 322 29.60 38.19 -4.44
N TRP A 323 30.42 38.23 -3.39
CA TRP A 323 29.90 38.34 -2.03
C TRP A 323 29.33 39.72 -1.72
N GLU A 324 29.91 40.77 -2.29
CA GLU A 324 29.37 42.14 -2.22
C GLU A 324 27.98 42.22 -2.88
N ALA A 325 27.85 41.65 -4.09
CA ALA A 325 26.56 41.56 -4.77
C ALA A 325 25.51 40.84 -3.92
N ARG A 326 25.88 39.72 -3.30
CA ARG A 326 24.99 38.97 -2.41
C ARG A 326 24.57 39.75 -1.16
N ALA A 327 25.49 40.49 -0.55
CA ALA A 327 25.19 41.33 0.60
C ALA A 327 24.18 42.42 0.23
N LEU A 328 24.34 43.06 -0.93
CA LEU A 328 23.41 44.08 -1.44
C LEU A 328 22.04 43.50 -1.84
N LEU A 329 21.98 42.25 -2.29
CA LEU A 329 20.74 41.52 -2.54
C LEU A 329 20.03 41.04 -1.25
N GLY A 330 20.61 41.27 -0.07
CA GLY A 330 20.04 40.85 1.22
C GLY A 330 20.12 39.34 1.48
N GLN A 331 21.11 38.64 0.92
CA GLN A 331 21.25 37.18 0.98
C GLN A 331 22.39 36.63 1.83
#